data_AF-A0A1I7F492-F1
#
_entry.id   AF-A0A1I7F492-F1
#
_cell.length_a   1.000
_cell.length_b   1.000
_cell.length_c   1.000
_cell.angle_alpha   90.00
_cell.angle_beta   90.00
_cell.angle_gamma   90.00
#
_symmetry.space_group_name_H-M   'P 1'
#
loop_
_entity.id
_entity.type
_entity.pdbx_description
1 polymer ?
#
loop_
_entity_poly.entity_id
_entity_poly.type
_entity_poly.pdbx_seq_one_letter_code
_entity_poly.pdbx_strand_id
1 'polypeptide(L)' 'MTMGSIQSTKAAIGYKAAGQRPTCRNCKYGAEVFADRVPPYDKLGWECGRYGFATTVQAICDQHQPRQEVAHG' A
#
# COMPACT_ATOMS: atom_id res chain seq x y z
N MET A 1 -7.08 2.51 22.51
CA MET A 1 -6.02 2.23 21.51
C MET A 1 -5.83 3.51 20.73
N THR A 2 -4.73 4.23 20.94
CA THR A 2 -4.50 5.56 20.34
C THR A 2 -4.40 5.39 18.84
N MET A 3 -5.48 5.71 18.12
CA MET A 3 -5.50 5.75 16.67
C MET A 3 -4.67 6.96 16.27
N GLY A 4 -3.34 6.78 16.21
CA GLY A 4 -2.45 7.78 15.64
C GLY A 4 -2.95 8.11 14.24
N SER A 5 -2.96 9.39 13.88
CA SER A 5 -3.36 9.85 12.56
C SER A 5 -2.63 9.02 11.49
N ILE A 6 -3.25 8.77 10.34
CA ILE A 6 -2.63 8.02 9.24
C ILE A 6 -1.20 8.54 8.94
N GLN A 7 -0.98 9.84 9.09
CA GLN A 7 0.34 10.48 8.98
C GLN A 7 1.36 9.98 10.02
N SER A 8 0.96 9.81 11.28
CA SER A 8 1.81 9.25 12.34
C SER A 8 2.17 7.78 12.05
N THR A 9 1.20 6.97 11.60
CA THR A 9 1.47 5.59 11.19
C THR A 9 2.42 5.55 9.99
N LYS A 10 2.20 6.40 8.99
CA LYS A 10 3.09 6.53 7.81
C LYS A 10 4.52 6.91 8.22
N ALA A 11 4.69 7.85 9.14
CA ALA A 11 6.01 8.22 9.67
C ALA A 11 6.67 7.06 10.42
N ALA A 12 5.92 6.32 11.25
CA ALA A 12 6.43 5.21 12.05
C ALA A 12 6.92 4.01 11.21
N ILE A 13 6.39 3.83 10.01
CA ILE A 13 6.74 2.71 9.11
C ILE A 13 7.68 3.12 7.96
N GLY A 14 8.20 4.35 7.97
CA GLY A 14 9.05 4.85 6.89
C GLY A 14 8.34 4.91 5.54
N TYR A 15 7.05 5.25 5.53
CA TYR A 15 6.26 5.34 4.31
C TYR A 15 6.84 6.37 3.34
N LYS A 16 7.04 5.98 2.08
CA LYS A 16 7.41 6.89 0.98
C LYS A 16 6.48 6.65 -0.21
N ALA A 17 5.94 7.73 -0.78
CA ALA A 17 4.90 7.66 -1.82
C ALA A 17 5.40 7.08 -3.17
N ALA A 18 6.68 7.24 -3.48
CA ALA A 18 7.37 6.60 -4.59
C ALA A 18 8.87 6.72 -4.32
N GLY A 19 9.61 5.60 -4.27
CA GLY A 19 10.96 5.72 -3.74
C GLY A 19 11.89 4.52 -3.85
N GLN A 20 11.71 3.60 -4.83
CA GLN A 20 12.51 2.39 -5.15
C GLN A 20 11.71 1.07 -4.96
N ARG A 21 12.32 -0.08 -5.28
CA ARG A 21 11.81 -1.40 -4.92
C ARG A 21 12.35 -1.80 -3.53
N PRO A 22 11.58 -2.51 -2.69
CA PRO A 22 10.30 -3.17 -2.99
C PRO A 22 9.06 -2.26 -2.77
N THR A 23 8.00 -2.46 -3.56
CA THR A 23 6.78 -1.61 -3.54
C THR A 23 5.53 -2.30 -3.00
N CYS A 24 4.52 -1.50 -2.65
CA CYS A 24 3.19 -1.96 -2.25
C CYS A 24 2.56 -2.95 -3.25
N ARG A 25 2.88 -2.83 -4.55
CA ARG A 25 2.49 -3.80 -5.59
C ARG A 25 2.87 -5.24 -5.25
N ASN A 26 4.09 -5.42 -4.77
CA ASN A 26 4.68 -6.73 -4.51
C ASN A 26 4.61 -7.09 -3.02
N CYS A 27 3.84 -6.32 -2.24
CA CYS A 27 3.63 -6.56 -0.83
C CYS A 27 2.42 -7.50 -0.64
N LYS A 28 2.52 -8.43 0.30
CA LYS A 28 1.41 -9.34 0.63
C LYS A 28 0.18 -8.61 1.22
N TYR A 29 0.39 -7.41 1.75
CA TYR A 29 -0.65 -6.56 2.32
C TYR A 29 -1.21 -5.51 1.35
N GLY A 30 -0.65 -5.43 0.14
CA GLY A 30 -1.13 -4.50 -0.88
C GLY A 30 -2.34 -5.07 -1.62
N ALA A 31 -3.43 -4.30 -1.68
CA ALA A 31 -4.64 -4.68 -2.40
C ALA A 31 -5.07 -3.58 -3.38
N GLU A 32 -5.52 -3.99 -4.57
CA GLU A 32 -6.22 -3.11 -5.51
C GLU A 32 -7.62 -2.85 -4.98
N VAL A 33 -7.98 -1.58 -4.87
CA VAL A 33 -9.32 -1.16 -4.47
C VAL A 33 -9.92 -0.35 -5.60
N PHE A 34 -11.16 -0.65 -5.97
CA PHE A 34 -11.94 0.21 -6.84
C PHE A 34 -12.34 1.44 -6.03
N ALA A 35 -11.66 2.57 -6.26
CA ALA A 35 -12.12 3.82 -5.69
C ALA A 35 -13.45 4.18 -6.35
N ASP A 36 -14.48 4.45 -5.54
CA ASP A 36 -15.85 4.64 -6.00
C ASP A 36 -15.95 5.69 -7.11
N ARG A 37 -16.79 5.34 -8.08
CA ARG A 37 -16.78 5.80 -9.45
C ARG A 37 -17.40 7.18 -9.56
N VAL A 38 -16.60 8.18 -9.89
CA VAL A 38 -17.09 9.36 -10.60
C VAL A 38 -16.51 9.32 -12.00
N PRO A 39 -17.34 9.14 -13.06
CA PRO A 39 -16.89 9.29 -14.44
C PRO A 39 -16.15 10.63 -14.62
N PRO A 40 -15.11 10.71 -15.46
CA PRO A 40 -14.72 9.74 -16.50
C PRO A 40 -13.53 8.83 -16.14
N TYR A 41 -13.16 8.68 -14.86
CA TYR A 41 -11.98 7.89 -14.49
C TYR A 41 -12.25 6.94 -13.31
N ASP A 42 -12.49 5.67 -13.61
CA ASP A 42 -12.26 4.55 -12.67
C ASP A 42 -10.77 4.54 -12.31
N LYS A 43 -10.36 5.32 -11.30
CA LYS A 43 -9.00 5.27 -10.80
C LYS A 43 -8.88 4.03 -9.92
N LEU A 44 -8.18 3.01 -10.43
CA LEU A 44 -7.70 1.90 -9.61
C LEU A 44 -6.87 2.49 -8.45
N GLY A 45 -7.41 2.39 -7.25
CA GLY A 45 -6.75 2.75 -6.01
C GLY A 45 -5.92 1.58 -5.50
N TRP A 46 -4.97 1.86 -4.63
CA TRP A 46 -4.27 0.82 -3.89
C TRP A 46 -4.43 1.08 -2.39
N GLU A 47 -4.58 0.03 -1.61
CA GLU A 47 -4.69 0.12 -0.16
C GLU A 47 -3.65 -0.78 0.52
N CYS A 48 -3.15 -0.34 1.67
CA CYS A 48 -2.41 -1.20 2.57
C CYS A 48 -3.38 -1.85 3.57
N GLY A 49 -3.75 -3.11 3.34
CA GLY A 49 -4.68 -3.84 4.21
C GLY A 49 -4.17 -4.09 5.63
N ARG A 50 -2.85 -3.94 5.88
CA ARG A 50 -2.27 -4.04 7.23
C ARG A 50 -2.63 -2.84 8.12
N TYR A 51 -2.71 -1.65 7.53
CA TYR A 51 -2.89 -0.39 8.26
C TYR A 51 -4.17 0.37 7.85
N GLY A 52 -4.91 -0.13 6.86
CA GLY A 52 -6.22 0.40 6.44
C GLY A 52 -6.15 1.80 5.83
N PHE A 53 -5.08 2.12 5.08
CA PHE A 53 -4.97 3.43 4.41
C PHE A 53 -4.72 3.30 2.90
N ALA A 54 -5.25 4.26 2.15
CA ALA A 54 -4.99 4.42 0.72
C ALA A 54 -3.52 4.79 0.46
N THR A 55 -2.95 4.10 -0.51
CA THR A 55 -1.56 4.20 -0.95
C THR A 55 -1.47 4.11 -2.48
N THR A 56 -0.27 4.20 -3.03
CA THR A 56 -0.02 3.97 -4.44
C THR A 56 0.67 2.61 -4.64
N VAL A 57 0.56 2.06 -5.86
CA VAL A 57 1.26 0.86 -6.29
C VAL A 57 2.78 0.97 -6.11
N GLN A 58 3.31 2.20 -6.23
CA GLN A 58 4.74 2.54 -6.17
C GLN A 58 5.24 2.91 -4.77
N ALA A 59 4.35 3.03 -3.79
CA ALA A 59 4.73 3.36 -2.44
C ALA A 59 5.56 2.24 -1.79
N ILE A 60 6.39 2.62 -0.83
CA ILE A 60 7.24 1.70 -0.07
C ILE A 60 7.12 2.00 1.43
N CYS A 61 7.46 1.02 2.26
CA CYS A 61 7.59 1.18 3.72
C CYS A 61 8.59 0.15 4.26
N ASP A 62 9.16 0.41 5.44
CA ASP A 62 10.11 -0.48 6.11
C ASP A 62 9.46 -1.79 6.59
N GLN A 63 8.13 -1.80 6.65
CA GLN A 63 7.31 -2.95 7.03
C GLN A 63 6.82 -3.78 5.83
N HIS A 64 7.44 -3.60 4.67
CA HIS A 64 7.16 -4.37 3.46
C HIS A 64 7.38 -5.87 3.73
N GLN A 65 6.40 -6.68 3.31
CA GLN A 65 6.56 -8.13 3.28
C GLN A 65 6.27 -8.64 1.88
N PRO A 66 7.21 -9.37 1.25
CA PRO A 66 7.03 -9.85 -0.10
C PRO A 66 5.79 -10.73 -0.18
N ARG A 67 4.95 -10.47 -1.18
CA ARG A 67 3.95 -11.42 -1.63
C ARG A 67 4.73 -12.67 -2.05
N GLN A 68 4.48 -13.79 -1.39
CA GLN A 68 5.03 -15.06 -1.83
C GLN A 68 4.38 -15.37 -3.18
N GLU A 69 5.00 -14.91 -4.26
CA GLU A 69 4.88 -15.60 -5.54
C GLU A 69 5.48 -16.97 -5.27
N VAL A 70 4.65 -18.00 -5.36
CA VAL A 70 5.09 -19.39 -5.31
C VAL A 70 6.20 -19.50 -6.34
N ALA A 71 7.44 -19.59 -5.87
CA ALA A 71 8.57 -20.00 -6.68
C ALA A 71 8.26 -21.43 -7.11
N HIS A 72 7.62 -21.59 -8.26
CA HIS A 72 7.61 -22.86 -8.97
C HIS A 72 9.06 -23.13 -9.36
N GLY A 73 9.66 -24.08 -8.64
CA GLY A 73 10.96 -24.65 -8.95
C GLY A 73 10.92 -25.55 -10.19
#